data_AF-A0A4V6RQZ6-F1
#
_entry.id   AF-A0A4V6RQZ6-F1
#
_cell.length_a   1.000
_cell.length_b   1.000
_cell.length_c   1.000
_cell.angle_alpha   90.00
_cell.angle_beta   90.00
_cell.angle_gamma   90.00
#
_symmetry.space_group_name_H-M   'P 1'
#
loop_
_entity.id
_entity.type
_entity.pdbx_description
1 polymer ?
#
loop_
_entity_poly.entity_id
_entity_poly.type
_entity_poly.pdbx_seq_one_letter_code
_entity_poly.pdbx_strand_id
1 'polypeptide(L)'
;MASLNLDGPLHRSIPSTILFVYPDTPRPRFGIVPRPEERYKKYKDSFWKEEYHRFIKVFSNHWNEGDSFSKNARGRRMIASLPGNHDLGFGSGVQLPVRDRFQMFFGNGNRVDVIGNHTFVSMDTVSLSAMDQPDPATGSSGTGSGDGHQPNERIWKEAEDFLNNMSMHRARAESEELRMLKNQSEGHLFTHNAVEISEPTIYQKPQPEIVGLPTILLTHVPLYRRPATPCGPLRERYPPSSNEPLEEDEGNAIRLGSGYQYQNVLTQTITKDLVSKIGPNLVHVYSGDDHDYCEISHREFSGSPKEITVKSFSWAMGVRHPGFVLTSLWNPLDPATGKSTAQGNPAATLQNHLCLLPDQLSIFIYYGLLFGFTMTVILVRAVVCALYLPRSSSTSPILPLSEIHSSPPPNDSQVPSAGTSTSKFPPLGGLASRGTNYPPRYKASQPYHDAYSNVDRDENKLHSSKWKPDRTEHRRRAGSPFQLARGEFSESFWCIAKVVFAWYFFLIWRW
;
A
#
# COMPACT_ATOMS: atom_id res chain seq x y z
N MET A 1 34.86 -30.33 -3.86
CA MET A 1 35.54 -29.30 -4.69
C MET A 1 35.70 -29.85 -6.09
N ALA A 2 35.21 -29.13 -7.09
CA ALA A 2 35.51 -29.39 -8.51
C ALA A 2 35.66 -28.02 -9.18
N SER A 3 36.90 -27.53 -9.29
CA SER A 3 37.18 -26.24 -9.91
C SER A 3 37.29 -26.43 -11.41
N LEU A 4 36.26 -26.02 -12.16
CA LEU A 4 36.35 -25.92 -13.61
C LEU A 4 37.18 -24.68 -13.97
N ASN A 5 38.50 -24.84 -13.96
CA ASN A 5 39.41 -23.87 -14.58
C ASN A 5 38.98 -23.65 -16.03
N LEU A 6 38.82 -22.38 -16.38
CA LEU A 6 38.18 -21.94 -17.62
C LEU A 6 38.89 -20.69 -18.16
N ASP A 7 40.22 -20.78 -18.24
CA ASP A 7 41.06 -19.79 -18.91
C ASP A 7 41.00 -20.01 -20.43
N GLY A 8 40.62 -18.97 -21.15
CA GLY A 8 40.49 -18.97 -22.61
C GLY A 8 39.59 -17.82 -23.08
N PRO A 9 39.96 -17.09 -24.14
CA PRO A 9 39.26 -15.88 -24.58
C PRO A 9 37.99 -16.19 -25.38
N LEU A 10 37.01 -16.83 -24.75
CA LEU A 10 35.63 -16.85 -25.24
C LEU A 10 34.85 -15.71 -24.59
N HIS A 11 34.15 -14.92 -25.41
CA HIS A 11 33.06 -14.05 -24.94
C HIS A 11 31.93 -14.91 -24.37
N ARG A 12 31.99 -15.23 -23.07
CA ARG A 12 30.92 -15.95 -22.38
C ARG A 12 29.70 -15.05 -22.26
N SER A 13 28.54 -15.57 -22.63
CA SER A 13 27.24 -14.99 -22.24
C SER A 13 27.15 -14.99 -20.71
N ILE A 14 27.26 -13.81 -20.11
CA ILE A 14 27.02 -13.63 -18.68
C ILE A 14 25.51 -13.85 -18.45
N PRO A 15 25.10 -14.78 -17.57
CA PRO A 15 23.68 -14.99 -17.30
C PRO A 15 23.06 -13.71 -16.74
N SER A 16 21.92 -13.31 -17.27
CA SER A 16 21.21 -12.10 -16.83
C SER A 16 20.14 -12.48 -15.83
N THR A 17 20.24 -11.95 -14.61
CA THR A 17 19.24 -12.16 -13.56
C THR A 17 18.26 -10.99 -13.51
N ILE A 18 16.97 -11.28 -13.60
CA ILE A 18 15.86 -10.32 -13.48
C ILE A 18 15.11 -10.58 -12.17
N LEU A 19 14.63 -9.51 -11.55
CA LEU A 19 13.87 -9.51 -10.32
C LEU A 19 12.47 -8.95 -10.60
N PHE A 20 11.45 -9.80 -10.58
CA PHE A 20 10.05 -9.42 -10.76
C PHE A 20 9.40 -9.11 -9.41
N VAL A 21 9.07 -7.84 -9.19
CA VAL A 21 8.39 -7.31 -8.00
C VAL A 21 7.01 -6.81 -8.42
N TYR A 22 5.96 -7.29 -7.76
CA TYR A 22 4.60 -6.77 -7.89
C TYR A 22 4.18 -6.03 -6.60
N PRO A 23 4.35 -4.69 -6.53
CA PRO A 23 3.98 -3.90 -5.37
C PRO A 23 2.47 -3.60 -5.35
N ASP A 24 1.75 -4.09 -4.35
CA ASP A 24 0.33 -3.80 -4.16
C ASP A 24 0.10 -2.42 -3.48
N THR A 25 -1.01 -1.76 -3.82
CA THR A 25 -1.41 -0.49 -3.20
C THR A 25 -2.40 -0.76 -2.05
N PRO A 26 -2.16 -0.25 -0.83
CA PRO A 26 -2.88 -0.72 0.35
C PRO A 26 -4.36 -0.35 0.33
N ARG A 27 -5.24 -1.36 0.25
CA ARG A 27 -6.66 -1.21 0.58
C ARG A 27 -6.85 -1.15 2.10
N PRO A 28 -7.26 -0.02 2.71
CA PRO A 28 -7.69 -0.01 4.10
C PRO A 28 -8.93 -0.89 4.25
N ARG A 29 -8.97 -1.72 5.30
CA ARG A 29 -10.14 -2.51 5.69
C ARG A 29 -10.84 -1.87 6.91
N PHE A 30 -12.09 -2.27 7.10
CA PHE A 30 -13.00 -1.91 8.19
C PHE A 30 -13.59 -0.49 8.14
N GLY A 31 -14.92 -0.45 8.12
CA GLY A 31 -15.74 0.73 7.87
C GLY A 31 -16.82 0.43 6.83
N ILE A 32 -17.94 1.16 6.87
CA ILE A 32 -18.94 1.11 5.79
C ILE A 32 -18.27 1.66 4.54
N VAL A 33 -18.07 0.82 3.53
CA VAL A 33 -17.33 1.16 2.31
C VAL A 33 -18.19 2.12 1.46
N PRO A 34 -17.77 3.38 1.25
CA PRO A 34 -18.43 4.27 0.28
C PRO A 34 -18.30 3.67 -1.11
N ARG A 35 -19.12 4.09 -2.08
CA ARG A 35 -18.96 3.60 -3.46
C ARG A 35 -17.53 3.89 -3.93
N PRO A 36 -16.83 3.00 -4.67
CA PRO A 36 -15.42 3.17 -5.01
C PRO A 36 -15.10 4.56 -5.57
N GLU A 37 -16.00 5.07 -6.42
CA GLU A 37 -16.02 6.44 -6.96
C GLU A 37 -15.93 7.55 -5.90
N GLU A 38 -16.71 7.46 -4.83
CA GLU A 38 -16.73 8.44 -3.71
C GLU A 38 -15.43 8.41 -2.90
N ARG A 39 -14.72 7.28 -2.93
CA ARG A 39 -13.40 7.15 -2.32
C ARG A 39 -12.31 7.70 -3.24
N TYR A 40 -12.29 7.31 -4.51
CA TYR A 40 -11.28 7.77 -5.48
C TYR A 40 -11.37 9.28 -5.73
N LYS A 41 -12.58 9.87 -5.72
CA LYS A 41 -12.79 11.34 -5.77
C LYS A 41 -12.08 12.14 -4.66
N LYS A 42 -11.57 11.49 -3.60
CA LYS A 42 -10.79 12.13 -2.53
C LYS A 42 -9.29 12.20 -2.84
N TYR A 43 -8.78 11.34 -3.72
CA TYR A 43 -7.38 11.34 -4.11
C TYR A 43 -7.13 12.45 -5.13
N LYS A 44 -6.22 13.37 -4.79
CA LYS A 44 -5.78 14.45 -5.67
C LYS A 44 -4.42 14.11 -6.27
N ASP A 45 -4.00 14.89 -7.26
CA ASP A 45 -2.68 14.78 -7.86
C ASP A 45 -1.52 14.88 -6.83
N SER A 46 -1.69 15.63 -5.73
CA SER A 46 -0.72 15.67 -4.63
C SER A 46 -0.53 14.31 -3.95
N PHE A 47 -1.61 13.58 -3.68
CA PHE A 47 -1.55 12.24 -3.07
C PHE A 47 -0.80 11.27 -3.99
N TRP A 48 -1.10 11.27 -5.29
CA TRP A 48 -0.37 10.42 -6.24
C TRP A 48 1.12 10.80 -6.34
N LYS A 49 1.46 12.09 -6.26
CA LYS A 49 2.86 12.54 -6.20
C LYS A 49 3.57 12.13 -4.90
N GLU A 50 2.88 12.11 -3.77
CA GLU A 50 3.41 11.59 -2.50
C GLU A 50 3.69 10.07 -2.60
N GLU A 51 2.76 9.30 -3.18
CA GLU A 51 2.95 7.86 -3.44
C GLU A 51 4.10 7.59 -4.43
N TYR A 52 4.23 8.40 -5.49
CA TYR A 52 5.36 8.34 -6.45
C TYR A 52 6.69 8.64 -5.76
N HIS A 53 6.79 9.70 -4.96
CA HIS A 53 8.00 9.99 -4.18
C HIS A 53 8.34 8.85 -3.20
N ARG A 54 7.34 8.17 -2.63
CA ARG A 54 7.57 6.96 -1.82
C ARG A 54 8.13 5.81 -2.66
N PHE A 55 7.58 5.55 -3.85
CA PHE A 55 8.11 4.54 -4.77
C PHE A 55 9.58 4.81 -5.12
N ILE A 56 9.90 6.03 -5.56
CA ILE A 56 11.26 6.45 -5.91
C ILE A 56 12.20 6.32 -4.70
N LYS A 57 11.76 6.72 -3.50
CA LYS A 57 12.55 6.55 -2.27
C LYS A 57 12.86 5.08 -1.97
N VAL A 58 11.90 4.18 -2.12
CA VAL A 58 12.05 2.75 -1.76
C VAL A 58 12.86 1.98 -2.80
N PHE A 59 12.59 2.20 -4.09
CA PHE A 59 13.12 1.35 -5.16
C PHE A 59 14.25 1.99 -5.98
N SER A 60 14.18 3.30 -6.24
CA SER A 60 15.07 3.96 -7.22
C SER A 60 16.25 4.68 -6.58
N ASN A 61 16.09 5.32 -5.42
CA ASN A 61 17.19 6.04 -4.74
C ASN A 61 18.36 5.12 -4.40
N HIS A 62 18.07 3.90 -3.96
CA HIS A 62 19.06 2.89 -3.59
C HIS A 62 19.57 2.08 -4.80
N TRP A 63 19.11 2.39 -6.02
CA TRP A 63 19.39 1.55 -7.19
C TRP A 63 20.88 1.32 -7.40
N ASN A 64 21.69 2.38 -7.33
CA ASN A 64 23.12 2.35 -7.69
C ASN A 64 24.03 1.72 -6.61
N GLU A 65 23.51 1.42 -5.41
CA GLU A 65 24.31 1.02 -4.23
C GLU A 65 25.03 -0.35 -4.36
N GLY A 66 24.83 -1.07 -5.48
CA GLY A 66 25.52 -2.32 -5.82
C GLY A 66 26.18 -2.36 -7.21
N ASP A 67 26.27 -1.25 -7.95
CA ASP A 67 26.76 -1.30 -9.35
C ASP A 67 28.25 -1.63 -9.49
N SER A 68 29.04 -1.43 -8.43
CA SER A 68 30.45 -1.85 -8.37
C SER A 68 30.66 -3.36 -8.57
N PHE A 69 29.62 -4.18 -8.41
CA PHE A 69 29.66 -5.62 -8.67
C PHE A 69 29.18 -6.01 -10.08
N SER A 70 28.62 -5.08 -10.86
CA SER A 70 28.12 -5.35 -12.21
C SER A 70 29.26 -5.49 -13.21
N LYS A 71 29.42 -6.69 -13.78
CA LYS A 71 30.33 -6.93 -14.93
C LYS A 71 29.66 -6.73 -16.29
N ASN A 72 28.40 -6.29 -16.32
CA ASN A 72 27.68 -6.00 -17.56
C ASN A 72 27.90 -4.54 -17.96
N ALA A 73 28.40 -4.30 -19.18
CA ALA A 73 28.64 -2.96 -19.74
C ALA A 73 27.37 -2.09 -19.84
N ARG A 74 26.17 -2.70 -19.80
CA ARG A 74 24.87 -2.00 -19.77
C ARG A 74 24.34 -1.69 -18.35
N GLY A 75 25.11 -2.02 -17.30
CA GLY A 75 24.68 -1.84 -15.91
C GLY A 75 23.47 -2.71 -15.53
N ARG A 76 22.78 -2.33 -14.45
CA ARG A 76 21.47 -2.89 -14.07
C ARG A 76 20.35 -1.96 -14.53
N ARG A 77 19.27 -2.53 -15.08
CA ARG A 77 18.07 -1.78 -15.52
C ARG A 77 16.90 -2.00 -14.57
N MET A 78 16.20 -0.92 -14.23
CA MET A 78 14.90 -0.95 -13.59
C MET A 78 13.84 -0.63 -14.64
N ILE A 79 12.77 -1.44 -14.70
CA ILE A 79 11.61 -1.22 -15.56
C ILE A 79 10.38 -1.24 -14.66
N ALA A 80 9.65 -0.12 -14.63
CA ALA A 80 8.46 0.07 -13.80
C ALA A 80 7.27 0.64 -14.60
N SER A 81 7.32 0.48 -15.93
CA SER A 81 6.36 1.11 -16.86
C SER A 81 5.13 0.27 -17.18
N LEU A 82 5.07 -0.99 -16.75
CA LEU A 82 3.91 -1.86 -16.92
C LEU A 82 2.82 -1.45 -15.90
N PRO A 83 1.65 -0.93 -16.34
CA PRO A 83 0.67 -0.35 -15.44
C PRO A 83 -0.31 -1.39 -14.87
N GLY A 84 -0.73 -1.19 -13.62
CA GLY A 84 -1.81 -1.98 -13.01
C GLY A 84 -3.20 -1.38 -13.14
N ASN A 85 -4.22 -2.20 -12.87
CA ASN A 85 -5.61 -1.73 -12.76
C ASN A 85 -5.81 -0.69 -11.64
N HIS A 86 -5.01 -0.74 -10.57
CA HIS A 86 -5.00 0.28 -9.50
C HIS A 86 -4.27 1.57 -9.89
N ASP A 87 -3.45 1.57 -10.94
CA ASP A 87 -2.78 2.78 -11.44
C ASP A 87 -3.67 3.57 -12.39
N LEU A 88 -4.39 2.89 -13.30
CA LEU A 88 -5.10 3.51 -14.43
C LEU A 88 -6.64 3.51 -14.33
N GLY A 89 -7.20 2.63 -13.50
CA GLY A 89 -8.51 2.04 -13.76
C GLY A 89 -8.37 0.78 -14.63
N PHE A 90 -9.48 0.20 -15.11
CA PHE A 90 -9.45 -1.02 -15.94
C PHE A 90 -10.51 -0.98 -17.03
N GLY A 91 -10.15 -1.41 -18.24
CA GLY A 91 -11.03 -1.45 -19.40
C GLY A 91 -11.64 -0.10 -19.72
N SER A 92 -12.96 -0.05 -19.96
CA SER A 92 -13.67 1.22 -20.23
C SER A 92 -13.62 2.23 -19.06
N GLY A 93 -13.22 1.77 -17.87
CA GLY A 93 -12.98 2.60 -16.69
C GLY A 93 -11.55 3.18 -16.59
N VAL A 94 -10.68 3.03 -17.60
CA VAL A 94 -9.37 3.68 -17.66
C VAL A 94 -9.50 5.18 -17.94
N GLN A 95 -8.76 6.00 -17.18
CA GLN A 95 -8.76 7.45 -17.33
C GLN A 95 -7.52 7.93 -18.09
N LEU A 96 -7.69 8.45 -19.31
CA LEU A 96 -6.57 8.90 -20.16
C LEU A 96 -5.61 9.87 -19.43
N PRO A 97 -6.04 10.93 -18.73
CA PRO A 97 -5.11 11.83 -18.03
C PRO A 97 -4.32 11.16 -16.89
N VAL A 98 -4.80 10.03 -16.38
CA VAL A 98 -4.10 9.22 -15.37
C VAL A 98 -3.06 8.32 -16.04
N ARG A 99 -3.41 7.68 -17.16
CA ARG A 99 -2.49 6.92 -18.02
C ARG A 99 -1.37 7.79 -18.58
N ASP A 100 -1.70 8.94 -19.14
CA ASP A 100 -0.73 9.84 -19.77
C ASP A 100 0.26 10.39 -18.71
N ARG A 101 -0.23 10.66 -17.48
CA ARG A 101 0.62 10.98 -16.32
C ARG A 101 1.47 9.79 -15.88
N PHE A 102 0.93 8.58 -15.82
CA PHE A 102 1.71 7.39 -15.47
C PHE A 102 2.85 7.17 -16.48
N GLN A 103 2.52 7.21 -17.78
CA GLN A 103 3.50 7.09 -18.88
C GLN A 103 4.58 8.18 -18.82
N MET A 104 4.23 9.42 -18.46
CA MET A 104 5.19 10.52 -18.31
C MET A 104 6.23 10.30 -17.19
N PHE A 105 5.87 9.60 -16.11
CA PHE A 105 6.72 9.41 -14.93
C PHE A 105 7.41 8.04 -14.87
N PHE A 106 6.85 7.01 -15.52
CA PHE A 106 7.39 5.64 -15.52
C PHE A 106 7.85 5.15 -16.90
N GLY A 107 7.47 5.82 -18.00
CA GLY A 107 7.65 5.37 -19.38
C GLY A 107 6.42 4.65 -19.93
N ASN A 108 6.41 4.34 -21.23
CA ASN A 108 5.26 3.66 -21.86
C ASN A 108 5.14 2.19 -21.38
N GLY A 109 3.92 1.72 -21.14
CA GLY A 109 3.64 0.32 -20.81
C GLY A 109 3.75 -0.63 -22.01
N ASN A 110 3.51 -0.12 -23.21
CA ASN A 110 3.65 -0.81 -24.49
C ASN A 110 5.09 -0.63 -25.00
N ARG A 111 5.97 -1.61 -24.77
CA ARG A 111 7.38 -1.52 -25.19
C ARG A 111 8.07 -2.87 -25.34
N VAL A 112 9.12 -2.89 -26.17
CA VAL A 112 10.01 -4.04 -26.35
C VAL A 112 11.39 -3.72 -25.77
N ASP A 113 11.92 -4.61 -24.94
CA ASP A 113 13.33 -4.67 -24.56
C ASP A 113 13.96 -5.95 -25.12
N VAL A 114 15.29 -6.01 -25.11
CA VAL A 114 16.01 -7.28 -25.16
C VAL A 114 17.01 -7.31 -23.99
N ILE A 115 16.96 -8.38 -23.21
CA ILE A 115 17.76 -8.58 -21.98
C ILE A 115 18.23 -10.03 -21.97
N GLY A 116 19.52 -10.27 -21.71
CA GLY A 116 20.07 -11.63 -21.67
C GLY A 116 19.81 -12.44 -22.95
N ASN A 117 19.79 -11.77 -24.11
CA ASN A 117 19.44 -12.34 -25.42
C ASN A 117 18.03 -12.97 -25.50
N HIS A 118 17.08 -12.42 -24.74
CA HIS A 118 15.64 -12.70 -24.82
C HIS A 118 14.87 -11.41 -25.09
N THR A 119 13.84 -11.47 -25.93
CA THR A 119 12.99 -10.32 -26.26
C THR A 119 11.85 -10.20 -25.25
N PHE A 120 11.83 -9.13 -24.47
CA PHE A 120 10.77 -8.82 -23.50
C PHE A 120 9.74 -7.91 -24.14
N VAL A 121 8.47 -8.31 -24.09
CA VAL A 121 7.32 -7.53 -24.57
C VAL A 121 6.49 -7.12 -23.35
N SER A 122 6.53 -5.84 -23.01
CA SER A 122 5.63 -5.24 -22.02
C SER A 122 4.38 -4.72 -22.73
N MET A 123 3.20 -4.98 -22.15
CA MET A 123 1.91 -4.73 -22.78
C MET A 123 0.91 -4.11 -21.79
N ASP A 124 0.30 -2.97 -22.14
CA ASP A 124 -0.82 -2.39 -21.39
C ASP A 124 -2.12 -3.17 -21.65
N THR A 125 -2.20 -4.36 -21.04
CA THR A 125 -3.38 -5.22 -21.09
C THR A 125 -4.58 -4.63 -20.34
N VAL A 126 -4.35 -3.63 -19.48
CA VAL A 126 -5.37 -2.95 -18.67
C VAL A 126 -6.18 -1.97 -19.53
N SER A 127 -5.51 -1.20 -20.39
CA SER A 127 -6.14 -0.39 -21.43
C SER A 127 -6.69 -1.26 -22.57
N LEU A 128 -5.95 -2.28 -23.02
CA LEU A 128 -6.40 -3.17 -24.11
C LEU A 128 -7.73 -3.89 -23.78
N SER A 129 -7.96 -4.22 -22.50
CA SER A 129 -9.22 -4.80 -22.00
C SER A 129 -10.46 -3.92 -22.22
N ALA A 130 -10.32 -2.67 -22.67
CA ALA A 130 -11.43 -1.82 -23.05
C ALA A 130 -12.08 -2.19 -24.40
N MET A 131 -11.40 -3.01 -25.22
CA MET A 131 -11.86 -3.44 -26.55
C MET A 131 -13.07 -4.38 -26.48
N ASP A 132 -13.02 -5.40 -25.61
CA ASP A 132 -14.10 -6.37 -25.40
C ASP A 132 -15.21 -5.86 -24.45
N GLN A 133 -15.18 -4.58 -24.06
CA GLN A 133 -16.13 -3.99 -23.11
C GLN A 133 -17.08 -2.99 -23.77
N PRO A 134 -18.38 -2.98 -23.39
CA PRO A 134 -19.30 -1.99 -23.91
C PRO A 134 -18.90 -0.58 -23.48
N ASP A 135 -19.21 0.40 -24.33
CA ASP A 135 -19.07 1.81 -23.99
C ASP A 135 -20.01 2.16 -22.81
N PRO A 136 -19.50 2.80 -21.73
CA PRO A 136 -20.25 2.96 -20.48
C PRO A 136 -21.31 4.08 -20.53
N ALA A 137 -21.38 4.86 -21.61
CA ALA A 137 -22.38 5.92 -21.79
C ALA A 137 -23.53 5.50 -22.72
N THR A 138 -23.26 4.63 -23.69
CA THR A 138 -24.20 4.18 -24.73
C THR A 138 -24.62 2.71 -24.58
N GLY A 139 -23.86 1.91 -23.84
CA GLY A 139 -24.05 0.46 -23.74
C GLY A 139 -23.61 -0.32 -24.99
N SER A 140 -23.05 0.35 -26.00
CA SER A 140 -22.68 -0.28 -27.28
C SER A 140 -21.46 -1.19 -27.13
N SER A 141 -21.60 -2.45 -27.56
CA SER A 141 -20.53 -3.44 -27.70
C SER A 141 -19.74 -3.32 -29.01
N GLY A 142 -20.05 -2.37 -29.89
CA GLY A 142 -19.41 -2.22 -31.20
C GLY A 142 -19.79 -3.28 -32.24
N THR A 143 -20.46 -4.36 -31.84
CA THR A 143 -20.89 -5.50 -32.68
C THR A 143 -22.10 -5.17 -33.58
N GLY A 144 -22.10 -3.98 -34.20
CA GLY A 144 -23.12 -3.50 -35.14
C GLY A 144 -22.71 -3.69 -36.61
N SER A 145 -23.25 -2.87 -37.51
CA SER A 145 -23.09 -3.00 -38.96
C SER A 145 -21.70 -2.63 -39.52
N GLY A 146 -20.70 -2.40 -38.65
CA GLY A 146 -19.33 -2.01 -39.04
C GLY A 146 -19.16 -0.55 -39.50
N ASP A 147 -20.19 0.27 -39.34
CA ASP A 147 -20.31 1.65 -39.81
C ASP A 147 -20.14 2.72 -38.70
N GLY A 148 -20.12 2.30 -37.43
CA GLY A 148 -19.89 3.15 -36.26
C GLY A 148 -18.43 3.23 -35.80
N HIS A 149 -18.11 4.26 -35.00
CA HIS A 149 -16.86 4.29 -34.24
C HIS A 149 -16.87 3.15 -33.19
N GLN A 150 -15.72 2.52 -32.96
CA GLN A 150 -15.63 1.41 -32.01
C GLN A 150 -15.70 1.92 -30.56
N PRO A 151 -16.35 1.18 -29.64
CA PRO A 151 -16.46 1.58 -28.24
C PRO A 151 -15.08 1.69 -27.60
N ASN A 152 -14.90 2.70 -26.76
CA ASN A 152 -13.67 2.93 -25.99
C ASN A 152 -12.37 3.10 -26.82
N GLU A 153 -12.41 3.26 -28.16
CA GLU A 153 -11.23 3.25 -29.07
C GLU A 153 -10.02 4.04 -28.53
N ARG A 154 -10.25 5.27 -28.09
CA ARG A 154 -9.25 6.17 -27.48
C ARG A 154 -8.43 5.59 -26.30
N ILE A 155 -8.89 4.51 -25.67
CA ILE A 155 -8.23 3.81 -24.56
C ILE A 155 -7.32 2.71 -25.10
N TRP A 156 -7.87 1.77 -25.86
CA TRP A 156 -7.17 0.55 -26.29
C TRP A 156 -6.31 0.73 -27.55
N LYS A 157 -6.59 1.74 -28.38
CA LYS A 157 -5.95 1.90 -29.71
C LYS A 157 -4.43 1.98 -29.67
N GLU A 158 -3.84 2.70 -28.71
CA GLU A 158 -2.38 2.79 -28.58
C GLU A 158 -1.73 1.42 -28.35
N ALA A 159 -2.39 0.56 -27.56
CA ALA A 159 -1.93 -0.80 -27.31
C ALA A 159 -2.15 -1.69 -28.55
N GLU A 160 -3.28 -1.58 -29.24
CA GLU A 160 -3.51 -2.36 -30.46
C GLU A 160 -2.57 -1.94 -31.61
N ASP A 161 -2.36 -0.64 -31.84
CA ASP A 161 -1.43 -0.14 -32.87
C ASP A 161 0.01 -0.64 -32.61
N PHE A 162 0.44 -0.69 -31.35
CA PHE A 162 1.72 -1.30 -30.97
C PHE A 162 1.76 -2.81 -31.23
N LEU A 163 0.70 -3.54 -30.89
CA LEU A 163 0.60 -4.99 -31.10
C LEU A 163 0.50 -5.36 -32.58
N ASN A 164 -0.20 -4.56 -33.39
CA ASN A 164 -0.28 -4.69 -34.84
C ASN A 164 1.09 -4.47 -35.51
N ASN A 165 1.94 -3.61 -34.92
CA ASN A 165 3.31 -3.36 -35.36
C ASN A 165 4.38 -4.20 -34.61
N MET A 166 3.98 -5.22 -33.85
CA MET A 166 4.87 -5.99 -32.96
C MET A 166 6.11 -6.55 -33.68
N SER A 167 5.95 -7.06 -34.91
CA SER A 167 7.05 -7.57 -35.73
C SER A 167 8.14 -6.51 -35.99
N MET A 168 7.74 -5.26 -36.30
CA MET A 168 8.64 -4.13 -36.53
C MET A 168 9.31 -3.65 -35.23
N HIS A 169 8.55 -3.58 -34.13
CA HIS A 169 9.10 -3.22 -32.81
C HIS A 169 10.15 -4.23 -32.34
N ARG A 170 9.86 -5.53 -32.50
CA ARG A 170 10.80 -6.62 -32.23
C ARG A 170 12.02 -6.57 -33.13
N ALA A 171 11.84 -6.50 -34.44
CA ALA A 171 12.94 -6.46 -35.42
C ALA A 171 13.93 -5.34 -35.08
N ARG A 172 13.40 -4.15 -34.74
CA ARG A 172 14.20 -2.99 -34.34
C ARG A 172 15.01 -3.26 -33.07
N ALA A 173 14.38 -3.76 -32.02
CA ALA A 173 15.06 -4.03 -30.75
C ALA A 173 16.12 -5.16 -30.89
N GLU A 174 15.77 -6.26 -31.56
CA GLU A 174 16.68 -7.38 -31.80
C GLU A 174 17.88 -6.97 -32.69
N SER A 175 17.64 -6.16 -33.73
CA SER A 175 18.71 -5.59 -34.57
C SER A 175 19.62 -4.62 -33.81
N GLU A 176 19.05 -3.76 -32.95
CA GLU A 176 19.81 -2.79 -32.16
C GLU A 176 20.76 -3.48 -31.17
N GLU A 177 20.32 -4.58 -30.55
CA GLU A 177 21.20 -5.41 -29.70
C GLU A 177 22.32 -6.08 -30.47
N LEU A 178 22.05 -6.74 -31.60
CA LEU A 178 23.10 -7.39 -32.38
C LEU A 178 24.14 -6.37 -32.84
N ARG A 179 23.72 -5.17 -33.26
CA ARG A 179 24.60 -4.07 -33.64
C ARG A 179 25.46 -3.61 -32.45
N MET A 180 24.88 -3.50 -31.26
CA MET A 180 25.60 -3.19 -30.01
C MET A 180 26.60 -4.30 -29.63
N LEU A 181 26.23 -5.58 -29.74
CA LEU A 181 27.12 -6.73 -29.51
C LEU A 181 28.28 -6.79 -30.52
N LYS A 182 28.06 -6.30 -31.75
CA LYS A 182 29.10 -6.10 -32.78
C LYS A 182 29.97 -4.85 -32.56
N ASN A 183 29.74 -4.07 -31.49
CA ASN A 183 30.34 -2.74 -31.26
C ASN A 183 30.15 -1.77 -32.45
N GLN A 184 29.06 -1.90 -33.20
CA GLN A 184 28.76 -1.07 -34.37
C GLN A 184 27.94 0.17 -33.99
N SER A 185 28.33 1.32 -34.55
CA SER A 185 27.57 2.57 -34.46
C SER A 185 26.20 2.46 -35.15
N GLU A 186 25.35 3.49 -35.06
CA GLU A 186 23.92 3.33 -35.34
C GLU A 186 23.54 2.80 -36.73
N GLY A 187 24.40 2.93 -37.74
CA GLY A 187 24.12 2.56 -39.13
C GLY A 187 23.24 3.58 -39.87
N HIS A 188 22.77 4.61 -39.18
CA HIS A 188 22.21 5.81 -39.80
C HIS A 188 23.30 6.54 -40.60
N LEU A 189 23.20 6.50 -41.93
CA LEU A 189 23.97 7.38 -42.80
C LEU A 189 23.23 8.70 -42.95
N PHE A 190 23.90 9.82 -42.66
CA PHE A 190 23.35 11.15 -42.80
C PHE A 190 23.87 11.85 -44.06
N THR A 191 23.03 12.64 -44.72
CA THR A 191 23.47 13.56 -45.77
C THR A 191 24.18 14.76 -45.14
N HIS A 192 25.47 14.94 -45.44
CA HIS A 192 26.27 16.07 -44.93
C HIS A 192 26.04 17.38 -45.72
N ASN A 193 24.78 17.68 -46.02
CA ASN A 193 24.36 18.86 -46.77
C ASN A 193 23.54 19.79 -45.87
N ALA A 194 23.52 21.09 -46.18
CA ALA A 194 22.51 22.00 -45.64
C ALA A 194 21.16 21.69 -46.32
N VAL A 195 20.14 21.42 -45.52
CA VAL A 195 18.76 21.09 -45.92
C VAL A 195 17.78 21.81 -44.99
N GLU A 196 16.53 21.99 -45.41
CA GLU A 196 15.53 22.65 -44.57
C GLU A 196 15.09 21.77 -43.38
N ILE A 197 14.50 22.39 -42.35
CA ILE A 197 14.06 21.70 -41.11
C ILE A 197 12.99 20.62 -41.39
N SER A 198 12.29 20.75 -42.52
CA SER A 198 11.30 19.82 -43.07
C SER A 198 11.90 18.61 -43.81
N GLU A 199 13.18 18.64 -44.19
CA GLU A 199 13.80 17.65 -45.07
C GLU A 199 14.56 16.56 -44.28
N PRO A 200 14.41 15.27 -44.63
CA PRO A 200 15.06 14.19 -43.90
C PRO A 200 16.55 14.08 -44.21
N THR A 201 17.39 14.40 -43.24
CA THR A 201 18.86 14.23 -43.30
C THR A 201 19.34 12.77 -43.33
N ILE A 202 18.46 11.77 -43.24
CA ILE A 202 18.85 10.36 -43.17
C ILE A 202 18.87 9.74 -44.57
N TYR A 203 20.07 9.55 -45.11
CA TYR A 203 20.30 8.92 -46.42
C TYR A 203 19.90 7.45 -46.44
N GLN A 204 20.26 6.70 -45.39
CA GLN A 204 19.94 5.29 -45.26
C GLN A 204 19.59 4.93 -43.82
N LYS A 205 18.44 4.27 -43.65
CA LYS A 205 18.07 3.59 -42.41
C LYS A 205 18.39 2.10 -42.57
N PRO A 206 19.06 1.45 -41.60
CA PRO A 206 19.14 -0.01 -41.57
C PRO A 206 17.73 -0.60 -41.59
N GLN A 207 17.47 -1.57 -42.47
CA GLN A 207 16.23 -2.35 -42.36
C GLN A 207 16.36 -3.28 -41.15
N PRO A 208 15.39 -3.29 -40.23
CA PRO A 208 15.46 -4.13 -39.04
C PRO A 208 15.12 -5.58 -39.42
N GLU A 209 16.04 -6.50 -39.16
CA GLU A 209 15.81 -7.94 -39.35
C GLU A 209 15.30 -8.59 -38.06
N ILE A 210 14.38 -9.56 -38.20
CA ILE A 210 13.92 -10.37 -37.06
C ILE A 210 14.94 -11.50 -36.86
N VAL A 211 15.64 -11.46 -35.73
CA VAL A 211 16.64 -12.46 -35.33
C VAL A 211 15.95 -13.73 -34.83
N GLY A 212 14.77 -13.56 -34.22
CA GLY A 212 13.92 -14.65 -33.74
C GLY A 212 14.24 -15.07 -32.32
N LEU A 213 14.61 -14.11 -31.45
CA LEU A 213 14.97 -14.43 -30.07
C LEU A 213 13.78 -14.99 -29.27
N PRO A 214 14.02 -15.86 -28.27
CA PRO A 214 12.98 -16.33 -27.35
C PRO A 214 12.29 -15.16 -26.68
N THR A 215 10.97 -15.18 -26.67
CA THR A 215 10.12 -14.03 -26.32
C THR A 215 9.43 -14.25 -24.98
N ILE A 216 9.40 -13.20 -24.16
CA ILE A 216 8.82 -13.22 -22.82
C ILE A 216 7.82 -12.06 -22.74
N LEU A 217 6.56 -12.39 -22.51
CA LEU A 217 5.48 -11.41 -22.39
C LEU A 217 5.31 -10.99 -20.91
N LEU A 218 5.11 -9.69 -20.67
CA LEU A 218 4.77 -9.13 -19.37
C LEU A 218 3.38 -8.50 -19.45
N THR A 219 2.45 -8.95 -18.60
CA THR A 219 1.09 -8.40 -18.47
C THR A 219 0.79 -8.05 -17.01
N HIS A 220 -0.14 -7.14 -16.76
CA HIS A 220 -0.71 -7.00 -15.41
C HIS A 220 -1.75 -8.09 -15.15
N VAL A 221 -2.66 -8.32 -16.09
CA VAL A 221 -3.74 -9.30 -15.94
C VAL A 221 -3.28 -10.67 -16.48
N PRO A 222 -3.47 -11.78 -15.73
CA PRO A 222 -3.19 -13.14 -16.20
C PRO A 222 -3.92 -13.49 -17.51
N LEU A 223 -3.32 -14.32 -18.38
CA LEU A 223 -3.94 -14.72 -19.65
C LEU A 223 -5.19 -15.59 -19.45
N TYR A 224 -6.07 -15.62 -20.44
CA TYR A 224 -7.23 -16.52 -20.42
C TYR A 224 -6.80 -17.98 -20.20
N ARG A 225 -7.50 -18.66 -19.27
CA ARG A 225 -7.37 -20.10 -19.00
C ARG A 225 -8.77 -20.70 -18.86
N ARG A 226 -8.89 -22.02 -19.00
CA ARG A 226 -10.17 -22.71 -18.77
C ARG A 226 -10.58 -22.59 -17.29
N PRO A 227 -11.89 -22.67 -16.96
CA PRO A 227 -12.34 -22.92 -15.59
C PRO A 227 -11.59 -24.11 -14.97
N ALA A 228 -11.51 -24.17 -13.64
CA ALA A 228 -10.79 -25.20 -12.91
C ALA A 228 -9.28 -25.38 -13.23
N THR A 229 -8.63 -24.61 -14.12
CA THR A 229 -7.20 -24.80 -14.44
C THR A 229 -6.33 -24.59 -13.18
N PRO A 230 -5.63 -25.62 -12.66
CA PRO A 230 -4.89 -25.53 -11.40
C PRO A 230 -3.65 -24.62 -11.54
N CYS A 231 -3.35 -23.87 -10.49
CA CYS A 231 -2.17 -23.03 -10.33
C CYS A 231 -0.93 -23.74 -9.77
N GLY A 232 -1.09 -24.97 -9.29
CA GLY A 232 -0.02 -25.77 -8.70
C GLY A 232 0.23 -25.54 -7.20
N PRO A 233 1.21 -26.24 -6.62
CA PRO A 233 1.39 -26.40 -5.17
C PRO A 233 2.03 -25.20 -4.45
N LEU A 234 2.50 -24.18 -5.19
CA LEU A 234 3.13 -22.99 -4.61
C LEU A 234 2.12 -21.85 -4.32
N ARG A 235 0.83 -22.04 -4.67
CA ARG A 235 -0.24 -21.11 -4.32
C ARG A 235 -0.63 -21.29 -2.84
N GLU A 236 -0.65 -20.21 -2.08
CA GLU A 236 -0.69 -20.22 -0.62
C GLU A 236 -2.09 -20.02 -0.06
N ARG A 237 -2.84 -19.06 -0.61
CA ARG A 237 -4.21 -18.73 -0.21
C ARG A 237 -5.21 -19.77 -0.68
N TYR A 238 -4.88 -20.44 -1.77
CA TYR A 238 -5.69 -21.44 -2.47
C TYR A 238 -4.80 -22.65 -2.82
N PRO A 239 -4.38 -23.46 -1.83
CA PRO A 239 -3.54 -24.62 -2.06
C PRO A 239 -4.30 -25.72 -2.85
N PRO A 240 -3.59 -26.69 -3.45
CA PRO A 240 -4.21 -27.84 -4.11
C PRO A 240 -5.20 -28.61 -3.23
N SER A 241 -6.28 -29.07 -3.84
CA SER A 241 -7.28 -29.95 -3.22
C SER A 241 -6.77 -31.39 -3.02
N SER A 242 -5.63 -31.74 -3.62
CA SER A 242 -4.97 -33.04 -3.53
C SER A 242 -3.44 -32.89 -3.56
N ASN A 243 -2.71 -33.86 -3.01
CA ASN A 243 -1.25 -33.94 -3.17
C ASN A 243 -0.85 -34.41 -4.58
N GLU A 244 -1.74 -35.13 -5.28
CA GLU A 244 -1.53 -35.61 -6.64
C GLU A 244 -1.93 -34.54 -7.68
N PRO A 245 -1.22 -34.44 -8.82
CA PRO A 245 -1.58 -33.50 -9.89
C PRO A 245 -2.97 -33.79 -10.47
N LEU A 246 -3.92 -32.91 -10.20
CA LEU A 246 -5.23 -32.90 -10.85
C LEU A 246 -5.13 -32.18 -12.21
N GLU A 247 -5.94 -32.59 -13.20
CA GLU A 247 -6.09 -31.81 -14.44
C GLU A 247 -6.97 -30.56 -14.23
N GLU A 248 -7.90 -30.63 -13.27
CA GLU A 248 -8.88 -29.59 -12.95
C GLU A 248 -9.10 -29.53 -11.42
N ASP A 249 -8.97 -28.34 -10.82
CA ASP A 249 -9.11 -28.05 -9.38
C ASP A 249 -9.67 -26.62 -9.15
N GLU A 250 -10.99 -26.50 -9.01
CA GLU A 250 -11.69 -25.23 -8.70
C GLU A 250 -11.36 -24.64 -7.30
N GLY A 251 -10.65 -25.39 -6.46
CA GLY A 251 -10.09 -24.90 -5.20
C GLY A 251 -8.82 -24.09 -5.44
N ASN A 252 -7.93 -24.60 -6.29
CA ASN A 252 -6.59 -24.06 -6.58
C ASN A 252 -6.54 -23.13 -7.82
N ALA A 253 -7.56 -23.12 -8.68
CA ALA A 253 -7.63 -22.31 -9.89
C ALA A 253 -7.84 -20.80 -9.66
N ILE A 254 -7.44 -19.95 -10.61
CA ILE A 254 -7.91 -18.56 -10.67
C ILE A 254 -9.36 -18.56 -11.17
N ARG A 255 -10.30 -18.16 -10.30
CA ARG A 255 -11.73 -18.13 -10.64
C ARG A 255 -12.00 -17.07 -11.70
N LEU A 256 -12.60 -17.48 -12.80
CA LEU A 256 -13.02 -16.56 -13.86
C LEU A 256 -14.11 -15.62 -13.32
N GLY A 257 -13.84 -14.33 -13.32
CA GLY A 257 -14.73 -13.33 -12.75
C GLY A 257 -14.33 -11.91 -13.12
N SER A 258 -15.31 -11.02 -13.17
CA SER A 258 -15.17 -9.60 -13.50
C SER A 258 -16.09 -8.75 -12.63
N GLY A 259 -15.85 -7.44 -12.61
CA GLY A 259 -16.71 -6.48 -11.96
C GLY A 259 -16.25 -5.05 -12.21
N TYR A 260 -16.70 -4.12 -11.37
CA TYR A 260 -16.37 -2.71 -11.50
C TYR A 260 -14.85 -2.47 -11.42
N GLN A 261 -14.25 -2.11 -12.55
CA GLN A 261 -12.80 -1.88 -12.72
C GLN A 261 -11.88 -3.06 -12.32
N TYR A 262 -12.32 -4.32 -12.48
CA TYR A 262 -11.41 -5.48 -12.37
C TYR A 262 -11.90 -6.70 -13.17
N GLN A 263 -10.96 -7.57 -13.54
CA GLN A 263 -11.22 -8.86 -14.18
C GLN A 263 -10.02 -9.79 -13.94
N ASN A 264 -10.26 -10.98 -13.38
CA ASN A 264 -9.19 -11.82 -12.81
C ASN A 264 -8.26 -12.48 -13.85
N VAL A 265 -8.71 -12.61 -15.10
CA VAL A 265 -7.93 -13.07 -16.26
C VAL A 265 -8.41 -12.34 -17.52
N LEU A 266 -7.58 -12.20 -18.55
CA LEU A 266 -7.96 -11.62 -19.83
C LEU A 266 -9.04 -12.46 -20.55
N THR A 267 -9.74 -11.82 -21.50
CA THR A 267 -10.70 -12.52 -22.35
C THR A 267 -9.98 -13.49 -23.29
N GLN A 268 -10.72 -14.50 -23.79
CA GLN A 268 -10.15 -15.44 -24.75
C GLN A 268 -9.79 -14.75 -26.08
N THR A 269 -10.55 -13.73 -26.50
CA THR A 269 -10.30 -12.94 -27.71
C THR A 269 -8.95 -12.23 -27.61
N ILE A 270 -8.78 -11.37 -26.58
CA ILE A 270 -7.56 -10.61 -26.36
C ILE A 270 -6.35 -11.53 -26.17
N THR A 271 -6.52 -12.64 -25.43
CA THR A 271 -5.42 -13.61 -25.22
C THR A 271 -4.96 -14.26 -26.53
N LYS A 272 -5.90 -14.68 -27.39
CA LYS A 272 -5.58 -15.25 -28.71
C LYS A 272 -4.90 -14.23 -29.62
N ASP A 273 -5.42 -13.01 -29.67
CA ASP A 273 -4.86 -11.92 -30.48
C ASP A 273 -3.42 -11.60 -30.06
N LEU A 274 -3.21 -11.36 -28.76
CA LEU A 274 -1.92 -11.05 -28.14
C LEU A 274 -0.86 -12.12 -28.42
N VAL A 275 -1.18 -13.40 -28.18
CA VAL A 275 -0.25 -14.51 -28.47
C VAL A 275 0.02 -14.65 -29.97
N SER A 276 -1.00 -14.49 -30.83
CA SER A 276 -0.83 -14.62 -32.28
C SER A 276 0.06 -13.52 -32.90
N LYS A 277 -0.11 -12.26 -32.48
CA LYS A 277 0.65 -11.11 -32.98
C LYS A 277 2.08 -11.03 -32.41
N ILE A 278 2.34 -11.60 -31.23
CA ILE A 278 3.71 -11.78 -30.69
C ILE A 278 4.48 -12.89 -31.42
N GLY A 279 3.76 -13.92 -31.89
CA GLY A 279 4.29 -14.99 -32.73
C GLY A 279 4.87 -16.20 -31.99
N PRO A 280 5.30 -17.24 -32.73
CA PRO A 280 5.61 -18.58 -32.19
C PRO A 280 6.85 -18.65 -31.29
N ASN A 281 7.60 -17.55 -31.14
CA ASN A 281 8.78 -17.47 -30.28
C ASN A 281 8.45 -17.16 -28.82
N LEU A 282 7.17 -17.01 -28.46
CA LEU A 282 6.71 -16.83 -27.08
C LEU A 282 6.97 -18.10 -26.26
N VAL A 283 7.90 -18.03 -25.31
CA VAL A 283 8.29 -19.15 -24.43
C VAL A 283 7.81 -18.98 -22.99
N HIS A 284 7.59 -17.74 -22.54
CA HIS A 284 7.21 -17.45 -21.16
C HIS A 284 6.31 -16.21 -21.06
N VAL A 285 5.50 -16.16 -20.01
CA VAL A 285 4.63 -15.04 -19.66
C VAL A 285 4.77 -14.77 -18.15
N TYR A 286 4.90 -13.51 -17.75
CA TYR A 286 4.77 -13.09 -16.36
C TYR A 286 3.51 -12.21 -16.22
N SER A 287 2.66 -12.53 -15.25
CA SER A 287 1.40 -11.82 -14.96
C SER A 287 1.31 -11.37 -13.50
N GLY A 288 0.31 -10.56 -13.16
CA GLY A 288 0.03 -10.06 -11.81
C GLY A 288 -1.44 -10.26 -11.40
N ASP A 289 -2.04 -9.25 -10.75
CA ASP A 289 -3.45 -9.15 -10.33
C ASP A 289 -4.04 -10.20 -9.35
N ASP A 290 -3.65 -11.48 -9.37
CA ASP A 290 -4.12 -12.48 -8.41
C ASP A 290 -3.47 -12.32 -7.01
N HIS A 291 -2.31 -11.65 -6.97
CA HIS A 291 -1.42 -11.42 -5.83
C HIS A 291 -0.75 -12.68 -5.22
N ASP A 292 -1.20 -13.89 -5.57
CA ASP A 292 -0.57 -15.16 -5.17
C ASP A 292 0.24 -15.79 -6.33
N TYR A 293 1.07 -16.81 -6.05
CA TYR A 293 1.80 -17.52 -7.09
C TYR A 293 0.88 -18.50 -7.85
N CYS A 294 0.94 -18.47 -9.18
CA CYS A 294 0.26 -19.43 -10.05
C CYS A 294 1.19 -19.79 -11.20
N GLU A 295 1.48 -21.07 -11.44
CA GLU A 295 2.27 -21.52 -12.60
C GLU A 295 1.46 -22.47 -13.47
N ILE A 296 1.26 -22.10 -14.74
CA ILE A 296 0.52 -22.89 -15.73
C ILE A 296 1.30 -23.00 -17.05
N SER A 297 0.80 -23.80 -17.98
CA SER A 297 1.37 -23.93 -19.34
C SER A 297 0.24 -23.95 -20.36
N HIS A 298 0.22 -22.98 -21.27
CA HIS A 298 -0.85 -22.81 -22.25
C HIS A 298 -0.68 -23.78 -23.42
N ARG A 299 -1.08 -25.04 -23.22
CA ARG A 299 -1.02 -26.12 -24.22
C ARG A 299 -1.84 -25.84 -25.48
N GLU A 300 -2.78 -24.90 -25.40
CA GLU A 300 -3.59 -24.39 -26.50
C GLU A 300 -2.81 -23.53 -27.52
N PHE A 301 -1.59 -23.08 -27.21
CA PHE A 301 -0.76 -22.28 -28.10
C PHE A 301 0.52 -23.01 -28.55
N SER A 302 0.98 -22.70 -29.76
CA SER A 302 2.26 -23.16 -30.30
C SER A 302 3.43 -22.81 -29.37
N GLY A 303 4.33 -23.76 -29.13
CA GLY A 303 5.41 -23.62 -28.14
C GLY A 303 4.98 -23.87 -26.69
N SER A 304 3.68 -23.91 -26.41
CA SER A 304 3.08 -24.13 -25.08
C SER A 304 3.69 -23.25 -23.97
N PRO A 305 3.64 -21.90 -24.12
CA PRO A 305 4.30 -20.98 -23.22
C PRO A 305 3.83 -21.18 -21.77
N LYS A 306 4.79 -21.13 -20.85
CA LYS A 306 4.53 -21.13 -19.42
C LYS A 306 4.12 -19.73 -18.97
N GLU A 307 3.06 -19.63 -18.16
CA GLU A 307 2.76 -18.39 -17.43
C GLU A 307 3.09 -18.59 -15.95
N ILE A 308 3.76 -17.60 -15.35
CA ILE A 308 3.84 -17.43 -13.90
C ILE A 308 3.15 -16.11 -13.51
N THR A 309 2.09 -16.23 -12.72
CA THR A 309 1.55 -15.09 -11.97
C THR A 309 2.47 -14.80 -10.79
N VAL A 310 3.02 -13.58 -10.75
CA VAL A 310 4.02 -13.13 -9.79
C VAL A 310 3.32 -12.78 -8.47
N LYS A 311 3.71 -13.51 -7.42
CA LYS A 311 3.27 -13.29 -6.05
C LYS A 311 3.59 -11.85 -5.60
N SER A 312 2.69 -11.22 -4.88
CA SER A 312 2.83 -9.82 -4.46
C SER A 312 3.91 -9.62 -3.40
N PHE A 313 4.57 -8.46 -3.46
CA PHE A 313 5.47 -7.95 -2.41
C PHE A 313 4.70 -7.45 -1.16
N SER A 314 3.38 -7.69 -1.09
CA SER A 314 2.48 -7.31 0.00
C SER A 314 1.80 -8.53 0.63
N TRP A 315 1.57 -8.48 1.95
CA TRP A 315 0.79 -9.49 2.70
C TRP A 315 -0.72 -9.18 2.70
N ALA A 316 -1.16 -8.27 1.84
CA ALA A 316 -2.56 -7.98 1.62
C ALA A 316 -3.28 -9.14 0.89
N MET A 317 -4.59 -8.98 0.69
CA MET A 317 -5.46 -9.88 -0.08
C MET A 317 -5.51 -11.37 0.36
N GLY A 318 -4.79 -11.78 1.42
CA GLY A 318 -4.82 -13.12 2.00
C GLY A 318 -3.55 -13.96 1.77
N VAL A 319 -2.49 -13.35 1.23
CA VAL A 319 -1.14 -13.93 1.13
C VAL A 319 -0.40 -13.63 2.43
N ARG A 320 0.18 -14.64 3.09
CA ARG A 320 0.83 -14.48 4.41
C ARG A 320 2.35 -14.34 4.30
N HIS A 321 2.96 -14.98 3.30
CA HIS A 321 4.36 -14.80 2.94
C HIS A 321 4.46 -14.06 1.61
N PRO A 322 4.70 -12.74 1.58
CA PRO A 322 4.87 -12.01 0.31
C PRO A 322 6.04 -12.58 -0.50
N GLY A 323 6.15 -12.25 -1.78
CA GLY A 323 7.22 -12.80 -2.61
C GLY A 323 7.66 -11.93 -3.78
N PHE A 324 8.64 -12.47 -4.50
CA PHE A 324 9.13 -11.99 -5.79
C PHE A 324 9.65 -13.19 -6.60
N VAL A 325 9.68 -13.06 -7.93
CA VAL A 325 10.26 -14.11 -8.81
C VAL A 325 11.63 -13.65 -9.29
N LEU A 326 12.62 -14.52 -9.11
CA LEU A 326 13.97 -14.34 -9.64
C LEU A 326 14.14 -15.19 -10.90
N THR A 327 14.47 -14.56 -12.01
CA THR A 327 14.61 -15.21 -13.32
C THR A 327 16.04 -15.12 -13.80
N SER A 328 16.67 -16.27 -14.05
CA SER A 328 17.99 -16.36 -14.68
C SER A 328 17.85 -16.69 -16.15
N LEU A 329 18.43 -15.85 -17.01
CA LEU A 329 18.44 -15.98 -18.47
C LEU A 329 19.81 -16.40 -18.98
N TRP A 330 19.84 -17.40 -19.87
CA TRP A 330 21.04 -17.84 -20.58
C TRP A 330 20.70 -18.27 -22.01
N ASN A 331 20.92 -17.38 -22.98
CA ASN A 331 20.87 -17.68 -24.41
C ASN A 331 22.17 -17.20 -25.08
N PRO A 332 23.18 -18.07 -25.30
CA PRO A 332 24.37 -17.70 -26.05
C PRO A 332 24.02 -17.50 -27.53
N LEU A 333 24.38 -16.34 -28.10
CA LEU A 333 24.24 -16.06 -29.53
C LEU A 333 25.64 -15.96 -30.16
N ASP A 334 25.76 -16.38 -31.42
CA ASP A 334 26.87 -15.96 -32.27
C ASP A 334 26.69 -14.46 -32.62
N PRO A 335 27.63 -13.57 -32.26
CA PRO A 335 27.53 -12.15 -32.59
C PRO A 335 27.47 -11.88 -34.10
N ALA A 336 28.02 -12.74 -34.97
CA ALA A 336 28.03 -12.49 -36.41
C ALA A 336 26.65 -12.69 -37.04
N THR A 337 26.08 -13.89 -36.90
CA THR A 337 24.78 -14.29 -37.49
C THR A 337 23.57 -13.98 -36.61
N GLY A 338 23.77 -13.66 -35.32
CA GLY A 338 22.70 -13.45 -34.35
C GLY A 338 21.99 -14.72 -33.87
N LYS A 339 22.33 -15.89 -34.41
CA LYS A 339 21.66 -17.16 -34.11
C LYS A 339 22.19 -17.76 -32.80
N SER A 340 21.33 -18.50 -32.10
CA SER A 340 21.74 -19.18 -30.86
C SER A 340 22.83 -20.21 -31.12
N THR A 341 23.89 -20.16 -30.33
CA THR A 341 25.00 -21.13 -30.34
C THR A 341 24.67 -22.37 -29.49
N ALA A 342 23.58 -22.35 -28.73
CA ALA A 342 23.16 -23.46 -27.90
C ALA A 342 22.56 -24.59 -28.74
N GLN A 343 23.26 -25.72 -28.85
CA GLN A 343 22.69 -26.98 -29.33
C GLN A 343 21.79 -27.58 -28.23
N GLY A 344 20.53 -27.16 -28.16
CA GLY A 344 19.57 -27.62 -27.16
C GLY A 344 18.16 -27.08 -27.35
N ASN A 345 17.24 -27.50 -26.49
CA ASN A 345 15.85 -27.03 -26.52
C ASN A 345 15.77 -25.53 -26.14
N PRO A 346 15.03 -24.68 -26.87
CA PRO A 346 14.89 -23.25 -26.53
C PRO A 346 14.23 -23.02 -25.17
N ALA A 347 13.46 -23.99 -24.65
CA ALA A 347 12.90 -23.94 -23.30
C ALA A 347 13.95 -24.04 -22.16
N ALA A 348 15.22 -24.35 -22.46
CA ALA A 348 16.29 -24.43 -21.48
C ALA A 348 17.05 -23.10 -21.25
N THR A 349 16.64 -22.00 -21.90
CA THR A 349 17.32 -20.69 -21.80
C THR A 349 16.87 -19.84 -20.60
N LEU A 350 15.88 -20.28 -19.83
CA LEU A 350 15.26 -19.55 -18.73
C LEU A 350 15.05 -20.46 -17.51
N GLN A 351 15.43 -19.98 -16.33
CA GLN A 351 15.16 -20.63 -15.05
C GLN A 351 14.51 -19.65 -14.06
N ASN A 352 13.39 -20.06 -13.46
CA ASN A 352 12.67 -19.31 -12.43
C ASN A 352 12.99 -19.82 -11.02
N HIS A 353 12.94 -18.92 -10.04
CA HIS A 353 12.98 -19.24 -8.62
C HIS A 353 12.06 -18.30 -7.84
N LEU A 354 11.07 -18.85 -7.12
CA LEU A 354 10.22 -18.08 -6.22
C LEU A 354 10.97 -17.77 -4.93
N CYS A 355 11.10 -16.49 -4.58
CA CYS A 355 11.65 -16.05 -3.31
C CYS A 355 10.53 -15.52 -2.42
N LEU A 356 10.49 -15.99 -1.17
CA LEU A 356 9.53 -15.56 -0.16
C LEU A 356 10.15 -14.56 0.81
N LEU A 357 9.32 -13.63 1.29
CA LEU A 357 9.63 -12.59 2.26
C LEU A 357 9.13 -13.00 3.66
N PRO A 358 9.65 -12.38 4.74
CA PRO A 358 9.22 -12.68 6.10
C PRO A 358 7.72 -12.44 6.33
N ASP A 359 7.11 -13.28 7.18
CA ASP A 359 5.72 -13.14 7.61
C ASP A 359 5.55 -11.94 8.56
N GLN A 360 5.30 -10.78 7.96
CA GLN A 360 5.07 -9.51 8.65
C GLN A 360 3.83 -9.56 9.56
N LEU A 361 2.84 -10.39 9.26
CA LEU A 361 1.62 -10.51 10.05
C LEU A 361 1.90 -11.26 11.36
N SER A 362 2.66 -12.36 11.34
CA SER A 362 3.12 -13.02 12.56
C SER A 362 3.95 -12.09 13.43
N ILE A 363 4.84 -11.28 12.84
CA ILE A 363 5.64 -10.29 13.58
C ILE A 363 4.71 -9.33 14.35
N PHE A 364 3.68 -8.77 13.69
CA PHE A 364 2.69 -7.92 14.36
C PHE A 364 1.86 -8.66 15.42
N ILE A 365 1.49 -9.92 15.19
CA ILE A 365 0.78 -10.76 16.18
C ILE A 365 1.66 -10.98 17.42
N TYR A 366 2.94 -11.30 17.26
CA TYR A 366 3.87 -11.48 18.39
C TYR A 366 4.07 -10.19 19.20
N TYR A 367 4.17 -9.02 18.55
CA TYR A 367 4.16 -7.74 19.26
C TYR A 367 2.85 -7.50 20.02
N GLY A 368 1.70 -7.82 19.43
CA GLY A 368 0.38 -7.73 20.09
C GLY A 368 0.25 -8.66 21.30
N LEU A 369 0.74 -9.90 21.19
CA LEU A 369 0.77 -10.87 22.28
C LEU A 369 1.70 -10.43 23.42
N LEU A 370 2.88 -9.90 23.10
CA LEU A 370 3.83 -9.37 24.09
C LEU A 370 3.27 -8.12 24.80
N PHE A 371 2.56 -7.25 24.08
CA PHE A 371 1.83 -6.14 24.68
C PHE A 371 0.70 -6.62 25.62
N GLY A 372 -0.12 -7.58 25.19
CA GLY A 372 -1.15 -8.20 26.04
C GLY A 372 -0.56 -8.88 27.29
N PHE A 373 0.56 -9.57 27.16
CA PHE A 373 1.29 -10.18 28.27
C PHE A 373 1.81 -9.14 29.26
N THR A 374 2.48 -8.08 28.78
CA THR A 374 2.98 -7.01 29.67
C THR A 374 1.85 -6.26 30.36
N MET A 375 0.72 -5.98 29.68
CA MET A 375 -0.48 -5.43 30.33
C MET A 375 -1.03 -6.38 31.42
N THR A 376 -1.01 -7.68 31.18
CA THR A 376 -1.45 -8.70 32.15
C THR A 376 -0.54 -8.74 33.37
N VAL A 377 0.79 -8.70 33.18
CA VAL A 377 1.78 -8.65 34.27
C VAL A 377 1.62 -7.38 35.11
N ILE A 378 1.41 -6.21 34.48
CA ILE A 378 1.20 -4.95 35.19
C ILE A 378 -0.14 -4.97 35.96
N LEU A 379 -1.20 -5.54 35.39
CA LEU A 379 -2.49 -5.72 36.07
C LEU A 379 -2.38 -6.64 37.28
N VAL A 380 -1.72 -7.80 37.14
CA VAL A 380 -1.47 -8.73 38.25
C VAL A 380 -0.64 -8.07 39.35
N ARG A 381 0.45 -7.35 38.99
CA ARG A 381 1.25 -6.58 39.97
C ARG A 381 0.37 -5.56 40.71
N ALA A 382 -0.43 -4.77 39.99
CA ALA A 382 -1.27 -3.74 40.59
C ALA A 382 -2.34 -4.32 41.54
N VAL A 383 -2.93 -5.48 41.20
CA VAL A 383 -3.86 -6.21 42.08
C VAL A 383 -3.14 -6.78 43.31
N VAL A 384 -1.97 -7.40 43.14
CA VAL A 384 -1.17 -7.92 44.27
C VAL A 384 -0.76 -6.80 45.22
N CYS A 385 -0.29 -5.66 44.70
CA CYS A 385 0.02 -4.50 45.52
C CYS A 385 -1.22 -3.97 46.28
N ALA A 386 -2.37 -3.84 45.60
CA ALA A 386 -3.60 -3.34 46.23
C ALA A 386 -4.21 -4.29 47.28
N LEU A 387 -3.93 -5.60 47.22
CA LEU A 387 -4.43 -6.60 48.17
C LEU A 387 -3.46 -6.90 49.33
N TYR A 388 -2.14 -6.96 49.05
CA TYR A 388 -1.14 -7.45 50.01
C TYR A 388 -0.12 -6.40 50.46
N LEU A 389 -0.02 -5.26 49.78
CA LEU A 389 0.87 -4.15 50.13
C LEU A 389 0.06 -2.84 50.23
N PRO A 390 -0.90 -2.74 51.17
CA PRO A 390 -1.62 -1.49 51.41
C PRO A 390 -0.62 -0.38 51.77
N ARG A 391 -0.43 0.56 50.83
CA ARG A 391 0.52 1.69 50.90
C ARG A 391 0.33 2.38 52.26
N SER A 392 1.30 2.23 53.16
CA SER A 392 1.25 2.86 54.48
C SER A 392 1.10 4.35 54.30
N SER A 393 0.00 4.91 54.80
CA SER A 393 -0.26 6.34 54.69
C SER A 393 0.87 7.09 55.38
N SER A 394 1.62 7.89 54.62
CA SER A 394 2.78 8.64 55.12
C SER A 394 2.39 9.40 56.39
N THR A 395 3.05 9.05 57.49
CA THR A 395 2.66 9.50 58.82
C THR A 395 2.73 11.01 58.92
N SER A 396 1.59 11.68 58.91
CA SER A 396 1.50 13.09 59.28
C SER A 396 2.02 13.23 60.72
N PRO A 397 3.03 14.07 60.99
CA PRO A 397 3.65 14.13 62.31
C PRO A 397 2.64 14.57 63.36
N ILE A 398 2.38 13.69 64.33
CA ILE A 398 1.47 13.96 65.46
C ILE A 398 2.23 14.80 66.48
N LEU A 399 2.18 16.12 66.31
CA LEU A 399 2.68 17.12 67.25
C LEU A 399 1.77 18.36 67.18
N PRO A 400 0.90 18.60 68.17
CA PRO A 400 0.07 19.80 68.19
C PRO A 400 0.92 21.02 68.53
N LEU A 401 1.04 21.96 67.59
CA LEU A 401 1.64 23.27 67.85
C LEU A 401 0.64 24.14 68.62
N SER A 402 0.85 24.25 69.93
CA SER A 402 0.40 25.30 70.87
C SER A 402 -0.93 26.00 70.59
N GLU A 403 -1.90 25.83 71.49
CA GLU A 403 -3.13 26.62 71.52
C GLU A 403 -2.84 28.13 71.59
N ILE A 404 -3.45 28.92 70.67
CA ILE A 404 -3.43 30.37 70.76
C ILE A 404 -4.59 30.80 71.67
N HIS A 405 -4.26 31.10 72.92
CA HIS A 405 -5.22 31.56 73.92
C HIS A 405 -5.60 33.03 73.65
N SER A 406 -6.71 33.27 72.98
CA SER A 406 -7.25 34.62 72.70
C SER A 406 -8.21 35.07 73.80
N SER A 407 -7.84 36.10 74.56
CA SER A 407 -8.66 36.69 75.62
C SER A 407 -9.88 37.48 75.08
N PRO A 408 -11.01 37.52 75.81
CA PRO A 408 -12.23 38.20 75.34
C PRO A 408 -12.22 39.73 75.57
N PRO A 409 -12.69 40.54 74.60
CA PRO A 409 -13.10 41.93 74.81
C PRO A 409 -14.55 42.03 75.36
N PRO A 410 -14.99 43.19 75.89
CA PRO A 410 -16.13 43.28 76.80
C PRO A 410 -17.51 43.46 76.15
N ASN A 411 -18.56 43.21 76.94
CA ASN A 411 -19.90 43.76 76.71
C ASN A 411 -19.89 45.28 76.86
N ASP A 412 -20.58 46.03 75.98
CA ASP A 412 -21.61 46.96 76.45
C ASP A 412 -22.61 47.41 75.36
N SER A 413 -23.84 47.73 75.79
CA SER A 413 -24.90 48.52 75.13
C SER A 413 -25.46 48.15 73.74
N GLN A 414 -26.73 48.51 73.53
CA GLN A 414 -27.51 48.40 72.29
C GLN A 414 -27.77 49.80 71.67
N VAL A 415 -28.51 49.83 70.54
CA VAL A 415 -29.32 50.95 70.01
C VAL A 415 -28.57 51.97 69.09
N PRO A 416 -29.06 52.28 67.86
CA PRO A 416 -29.79 51.42 66.91
C PRO A 416 -29.42 51.66 65.41
N SER A 417 -30.14 50.98 64.50
CA SER A 417 -30.59 51.46 63.17
C SER A 417 -29.66 52.33 62.28
N ALA A 418 -28.94 51.67 61.38
CA ALA A 418 -28.73 52.14 60.01
C ALA A 418 -28.92 50.95 59.04
N GLY A 419 -29.52 51.19 57.87
CA GLY A 419 -30.13 50.12 57.07
C GLY A 419 -29.27 49.48 55.97
N THR A 420 -29.65 48.25 55.65
CA THR A 420 -29.66 47.69 54.27
C THR A 420 -28.31 47.36 53.60
N SER A 421 -27.96 46.07 53.71
CA SER A 421 -27.45 45.20 52.65
C SER A 421 -27.54 45.79 51.22
N THR A 422 -26.50 45.87 50.39
CA THR A 422 -25.76 44.79 49.68
C THR A 422 -24.69 45.52 48.80
N SER A 423 -23.81 44.94 47.97
CA SER A 423 -23.70 43.61 47.36
C SER A 423 -22.22 43.28 47.05
N LYS A 424 -21.91 42.52 45.98
CA LYS A 424 -20.57 42.00 45.68
C LYS A 424 -19.77 42.89 44.71
N PHE A 425 -18.45 42.89 44.93
CA PHE A 425 -17.29 43.00 43.99
C PHE A 425 -17.53 42.66 42.50
N PRO A 426 -16.62 42.99 41.53
CA PRO A 426 -15.23 43.47 41.70
C PRO A 426 -14.87 44.79 40.91
N PRO A 427 -13.98 44.85 39.90
CA PRO A 427 -12.76 45.67 40.04
C PRO A 427 -12.58 46.76 38.97
N LEU A 428 -11.62 47.67 39.18
CA LEU A 428 -11.08 48.52 38.11
C LEU A 428 -9.64 48.95 38.40
N GLY A 429 -8.83 48.99 37.34
CA GLY A 429 -7.57 49.72 37.26
C GLY A 429 -7.54 50.54 35.97
N GLY A 430 -6.63 51.50 35.85
CA GLY A 430 -6.33 52.16 34.58
C GLY A 430 -7.12 53.45 34.25
N LEU A 431 -6.65 54.56 34.83
CA LEU A 431 -6.46 55.86 34.15
C LEU A 431 -7.63 56.61 33.44
N ALA A 432 -8.04 57.72 34.05
CA ALA A 432 -8.08 59.06 33.43
C ALA A 432 -9.06 59.39 32.25
N SER A 433 -10.36 59.44 32.56
CA SER A 433 -11.25 60.61 32.38
C SER A 433 -11.22 61.51 31.10
N ARG A 434 -12.30 61.45 30.31
CA ARG A 434 -13.19 62.57 29.84
C ARG A 434 -14.35 61.92 29.05
N GLY A 435 -15.61 61.88 29.53
CA GLY A 435 -16.65 62.92 29.37
C GLY A 435 -17.51 62.67 28.11
N THR A 436 -18.85 62.72 28.05
CA THR A 436 -19.92 63.10 29.02
C THR A 436 -21.31 62.53 28.60
N ASN A 437 -22.22 62.29 29.56
CA ASN A 437 -23.70 62.26 29.49
C ASN A 437 -24.51 61.16 28.72
N TYR A 438 -25.16 60.26 29.49
CA TYR A 438 -26.64 60.06 29.66
C TYR A 438 -27.60 59.81 28.44
N PRO A 439 -28.77 59.10 28.58
CA PRO A 439 -29.14 57.85 29.31
C PRO A 439 -29.91 56.77 28.44
N PRO A 440 -30.29 55.58 28.96
CA PRO A 440 -30.90 54.46 28.18
C PRO A 440 -32.41 54.18 28.43
N ARG A 441 -33.02 53.18 27.72
CA ARG A 441 -34.47 52.85 27.80
C ARG A 441 -34.91 51.36 27.56
N TYR A 442 -35.05 50.58 28.65
CA TYR A 442 -36.12 49.57 28.98
C TYR A 442 -36.51 48.31 28.12
N LYS A 443 -36.99 47.26 28.86
CA LYS A 443 -37.86 46.08 28.49
C LYS A 443 -37.19 44.88 27.75
N ALA A 444 -37.69 43.62 27.72
CA ALA A 444 -38.66 42.76 28.49
C ALA A 444 -38.77 41.34 27.79
N SER A 445 -39.38 40.22 28.24
CA SER A 445 -39.75 39.58 29.54
C SER A 445 -40.43 38.19 29.33
N GLN A 446 -40.49 37.29 30.35
CA GLN A 446 -41.34 36.04 30.44
C GLN A 446 -41.05 34.87 29.46
N PRO A 447 -41.68 33.67 29.56
CA PRO A 447 -42.57 33.07 30.59
C PRO A 447 -41.99 31.74 31.19
N TYR A 448 -42.77 30.67 31.45
CA TYR A 448 -43.42 30.32 32.73
C TYR A 448 -44.05 28.87 32.71
N HIS A 449 -44.06 28.09 33.82
CA HIS A 449 -44.98 26.93 34.03
C HIS A 449 -45.01 26.39 35.50
N ASP A 450 -46.18 25.93 35.98
CA ASP A 450 -46.44 25.48 37.37
C ASP A 450 -46.33 23.96 37.63
N ALA A 451 -46.16 23.59 38.91
CA ALA A 451 -46.88 22.46 39.55
C ALA A 451 -46.90 22.61 41.09
N TYR A 452 -48.08 22.47 41.71
CA TYR A 452 -48.28 22.45 43.18
C TYR A 452 -48.39 21.02 43.72
N SER A 453 -48.02 20.78 45.00
CA SER A 453 -48.93 20.14 45.98
C SER A 453 -48.34 19.99 47.41
N ASN A 454 -49.26 20.07 48.38
CA ASN A 454 -49.25 19.52 49.74
C ASN A 454 -48.18 19.98 50.76
N VAL A 455 -48.65 20.87 51.63
CA VAL A 455 -48.19 21.05 53.02
C VAL A 455 -49.04 20.15 53.93
N ASP A 456 -48.41 19.44 54.87
CA ASP A 456 -48.85 19.23 56.26
C ASP A 456 -47.73 18.46 57.01
N ARG A 457 -47.16 18.91 58.14
CA ARG A 457 -47.75 19.18 59.48
C ARG A 457 -47.97 17.87 60.26
N ASP A 458 -47.31 17.59 61.39
CA ASP A 458 -47.31 18.36 62.64
C ASP A 458 -45.99 18.21 63.45
N GLU A 459 -45.79 19.05 64.46
CA GLU A 459 -44.74 18.87 65.48
C GLU A 459 -45.15 17.83 66.55
N ASN A 460 -44.21 17.07 67.12
CA ASN A 460 -44.12 16.79 68.57
C ASN A 460 -42.97 15.84 68.98
N LYS A 461 -41.89 16.40 69.57
CA LYS A 461 -41.41 16.13 70.95
C LYS A 461 -39.93 16.46 71.15
N LEU A 462 -39.69 17.33 72.14
CA LEU A 462 -38.36 17.64 72.70
C LEU A 462 -37.96 16.59 73.77
N HIS A 463 -36.70 16.64 74.21
CA HIS A 463 -36.08 15.87 75.31
C HIS A 463 -35.84 14.36 75.13
N SER A 464 -34.62 14.04 74.69
CA SER A 464 -33.84 12.96 75.31
C SER A 464 -32.32 13.24 75.20
N SER A 465 -31.78 13.94 76.20
CA SER A 465 -30.35 14.23 76.30
C SER A 465 -29.61 13.13 77.05
N LYS A 466 -29.05 12.15 76.34
CA LYS A 466 -28.09 11.19 76.93
C LYS A 466 -27.02 10.74 75.92
N TRP A 467 -25.81 11.22 76.19
CA TRP A 467 -24.50 10.65 75.84
C TRP A 467 -24.46 9.63 74.69
N LYS A 468 -24.05 10.10 73.50
CA LYS A 468 -23.38 9.26 72.49
C LYS A 468 -21.99 9.84 72.26
N PRO A 469 -20.93 9.01 72.20
CA PRO A 469 -19.61 9.49 71.80
C PRO A 469 -19.66 9.91 70.33
N ASP A 470 -19.08 11.06 70.01
CA ASP A 470 -19.01 11.53 68.63
C ASP A 470 -18.03 10.66 67.84
N ARG A 471 -18.57 9.73 67.06
CA ARG A 471 -17.82 8.89 66.12
C ARG A 471 -17.67 9.55 64.74
N THR A 472 -17.40 10.85 64.72
CA THR A 472 -16.76 11.53 63.59
C THR A 472 -15.22 11.37 63.60
N GLU A 473 -14.75 10.15 63.89
CA GLU A 473 -13.54 9.70 63.21
C GLU A 473 -13.77 9.90 61.71
N HIS A 474 -13.03 10.84 61.11
CA HIS A 474 -12.88 10.87 59.67
C HIS A 474 -12.12 9.61 59.24
N ARG A 475 -12.86 8.50 59.11
CA ARG A 475 -12.54 7.41 58.19
C ARG A 475 -12.44 8.00 56.79
N ARG A 476 -11.28 8.60 56.50
CA ARG A 476 -10.73 8.68 55.15
C ARG A 476 -10.80 7.25 54.65
N ARG A 477 -11.79 6.96 53.81
CA ARG A 477 -11.95 5.63 53.23
C ARG A 477 -10.61 5.32 52.57
N ALA A 478 -9.92 4.28 53.05
CA ALA A 478 -8.92 3.63 52.23
C ALA A 478 -9.60 3.38 50.89
N GLY A 479 -8.99 3.87 49.80
CA GLY A 479 -9.57 3.72 48.48
C GLY A 479 -9.92 2.25 48.27
N SER A 480 -11.07 1.97 47.64
CA SER A 480 -11.46 0.58 47.34
C SER A 480 -10.24 -0.14 46.73
N PRO A 481 -9.98 -1.43 47.01
CA PRO A 481 -8.84 -2.13 46.40
C PRO A 481 -8.82 -1.99 44.88
N PHE A 482 -9.98 -1.82 44.24
CA PHE A 482 -10.12 -1.43 42.83
C PHE A 482 -9.53 -0.05 42.48
N GLN A 483 -9.75 0.97 43.31
CA GLN A 483 -9.16 2.31 43.14
C GLN A 483 -7.65 2.31 43.38
N LEU A 484 -7.17 1.55 44.38
CA LEU A 484 -5.73 1.38 44.63
C LEU A 484 -5.04 0.64 43.46
N ALA A 485 -5.61 -0.47 43.00
CA ALA A 485 -5.12 -1.20 41.84
C ALA A 485 -5.14 -0.34 40.56
N ARG A 486 -6.20 0.44 40.34
CA ARG A 486 -6.28 1.38 39.20
C ARG A 486 -5.21 2.48 39.28
N GLY A 487 -4.88 2.97 40.47
CA GLY A 487 -3.77 3.90 40.70
C GLY A 487 -2.42 3.27 40.35
N GLU A 488 -2.10 2.15 41.00
CA GLU A 488 -0.83 1.42 40.81
C GLU A 488 -0.63 0.95 39.36
N PHE A 489 -1.69 0.50 38.68
CA PHE A 489 -1.67 0.15 37.26
C PHE A 489 -1.34 1.36 36.39
N SER A 490 -1.97 2.51 36.64
CA SER A 490 -1.71 3.75 35.89
C SER A 490 -0.30 4.29 36.12
N GLU A 491 0.16 4.30 37.38
CA GLU A 491 1.52 4.72 37.77
C GLU A 491 2.58 3.82 37.09
N SER A 492 2.37 2.49 37.12
CA SER A 492 3.23 1.49 36.46
C SER A 492 3.23 1.64 34.93
N PHE A 493 2.04 1.77 34.33
CA PHE A 493 1.86 1.91 32.89
C PHE A 493 2.60 3.15 32.37
N TRP A 494 2.38 4.32 32.98
CA TRP A 494 3.04 5.55 32.54
C TRP A 494 4.54 5.57 32.81
N CYS A 495 5.04 4.86 33.84
CA CYS A 495 6.47 4.68 34.06
C CYS A 495 7.11 3.88 32.91
N ILE A 496 6.56 2.69 32.61
CA ILE A 496 7.06 1.79 31.57
C ILE A 496 6.90 2.43 30.19
N ALA A 497 5.76 3.05 29.90
CA ALA A 497 5.47 3.71 28.63
C ALA A 497 6.48 4.83 28.32
N LYS A 498 6.91 5.62 29.31
CA LYS A 498 7.96 6.65 29.10
C LYS A 498 9.28 6.05 28.62
N VAL A 499 9.71 4.93 29.22
CA VAL A 499 10.95 4.23 28.82
C VAL A 499 10.80 3.61 27.43
N VAL A 500 9.68 2.92 27.17
CA VAL A 500 9.40 2.28 25.87
C VAL A 500 9.31 3.31 24.76
N PHE A 501 8.59 4.42 24.96
CA PHE A 501 8.50 5.48 23.95
C PHE A 501 9.83 6.21 23.74
N ALA A 502 10.61 6.48 24.79
CA ALA A 502 11.95 7.07 24.62
C ALA A 502 12.87 6.17 23.78
N TRP A 503 12.85 4.85 24.01
CA TRP A 503 13.61 3.90 23.20
C TRP A 503 13.07 3.78 21.77
N TYR A 504 11.75 3.75 21.59
CA TYR A 504 11.09 3.70 20.28
C TYR A 504 11.41 4.93 19.42
N PHE A 505 11.34 6.14 19.99
CA PHE A 505 11.73 7.37 19.28
C PHE A 505 13.24 7.44 19.00
N PHE A 506 14.10 6.90 19.89
CA PHE A 506 15.53 6.77 19.61
C PHE A 506 15.81 5.83 18.42
N LEU A 507 15.10 4.69 18.34
CA LEU A 507 15.20 3.79 17.19
C LEU A 507 14.72 4.45 15.89
N ILE A 508 13.61 5.20 15.92
CA ILE A 508 13.08 5.96 14.78
C ILE A 508 13.99 7.12 14.35
N TRP A 509 14.78 7.72 15.26
CA TRP A 509 15.77 8.72 14.88
C TRP A 509 16.96 8.07 14.14
N ARG A 510 17.36 6.88 14.58
CA ARG A 510 18.59 6.20 14.15
C ARG A 510 18.46 5.45 12.80
N TRP A 511 17.26 5.36 12.23
CA TRP A 511 16.93 4.64 10.99
C TRP A 511 16.10 5.52 10.04
#